data_AF-A0AAT9GV12-F1
#
_entry.id   AF-A0AAT9GV12-F1
#
_cell.length_a   1.000
_cell.length_b   1.000
_cell.length_c   1.000
_cell.angle_alpha   90.00
_cell.angle_beta   90.00
_cell.angle_gamma   90.00
#
_symmetry.space_group_name_H-M   'P 1'
#
loop_
_entity.id
_entity.type
_entity.pdbx_description
1 polymer ?
#
loop_
_entity_poly.entity_id
_entity_poly.type
_entity_poly.pdbx_seq_one_letter_code
_entity_poly.pdbx_strand_id
1 'polypeptide(L)'
;MMQPPTIRPNYAGVIKSNGTMSLYLDSNVNAKIIGVVVDKTNLVAVNITPNYLTVGQNIITVTLNTLPQGLTPNNVIYQTIMIIQYNNQTFTITIPTYYIP
;
A
#
# COMPACT_ATOMS: atom_id res chain seq x y z
N MET A 1 9.60 0.79 -27.62
CA MET A 1 10.18 0.76 -26.27
C MET A 1 9.02 0.66 -25.28
N MET A 2 9.01 -0.31 -24.36
CA MET A 2 7.98 -0.35 -23.31
C MET A 2 8.26 0.77 -22.30
N GLN A 3 7.25 1.54 -21.94
CA GLN A 3 7.35 2.53 -20.86
C GLN A 3 7.62 1.80 -19.53
N PRO A 4 8.54 2.28 -18.68
CA PRO A 4 8.77 1.66 -17.38
C PRO A 4 7.51 1.70 -16.52
N PRO A 5 7.26 0.66 -15.69
CA PRO A 5 6.13 0.64 -14.78
C PRO A 5 6.25 1.82 -13.82
N THR A 6 5.20 2.62 -13.76
CA THR A 6 5.07 3.78 -12.89
C THR A 6 3.80 3.59 -12.09
N ILE A 7 3.97 3.37 -10.79
CA ILE A 7 2.86 3.29 -9.83
C ILE A 7 3.11 4.39 -8.81
N ARG A 8 2.13 5.27 -8.64
CA ARG A 8 2.26 6.47 -7.81
C ARG A 8 1.10 6.55 -6.83
N PRO A 9 1.36 6.83 -5.54
CA PRO A 9 0.29 7.18 -4.62
C PRO A 9 -0.29 8.54 -4.98
N ASN A 10 -1.61 8.60 -5.17
CA ASN A 10 -2.34 9.85 -5.36
C ASN A 10 -2.51 10.62 -4.04
N TYR A 11 -2.61 9.87 -2.95
CA TYR A 11 -2.77 10.38 -1.59
C TYR A 11 -1.94 9.54 -0.63
N ALA A 12 -1.75 10.06 0.57
CA ALA A 12 -1.27 9.22 1.66
C ALA A 12 -2.28 8.09 1.95
N GLY A 13 -1.76 6.93 2.31
CA GLY A 13 -2.55 5.84 2.85
C GLY A 13 -3.21 6.23 4.17
N VAL A 14 -4.31 5.55 4.50
CA VAL A 14 -5.01 5.76 5.77
C VAL A 14 -5.22 4.44 6.46
N ILE A 15 -4.61 4.23 7.62
CA ILE A 15 -4.88 3.12 8.54
C ILE A 15 -5.99 3.56 9.50
N LYS A 16 -7.00 2.71 9.69
CA LYS A 16 -8.12 2.91 10.61
C LYS A 16 -7.98 2.02 11.85
N SER A 17 -8.62 2.39 12.96
CA SER A 17 -8.65 1.60 14.20
C SER A 17 -9.22 0.18 14.08
N ASN A 18 -9.91 -0.14 12.99
CA ASN A 18 -10.38 -1.50 12.71
C ASN A 18 -9.33 -2.38 11.98
N GLY A 19 -8.08 -1.90 11.81
CA GLY A 19 -7.03 -2.65 11.14
C GLY A 19 -7.11 -2.64 9.61
N THR A 20 -7.98 -1.80 9.04
CA THR A 20 -8.03 -1.59 7.57
C THR A 20 -7.15 -0.43 7.17
N MET A 21 -6.48 -0.56 6.02
CA MET A 21 -5.72 0.49 5.38
C MET A 21 -6.22 0.70 3.96
N SER A 22 -6.51 1.95 3.60
CA SER A 22 -6.91 2.33 2.24
C SER A 22 -5.74 3.02 1.53
N LEU A 23 -5.41 2.56 0.32
CA LEU A 23 -4.34 3.08 -0.52
C LEU A 23 -4.91 3.48 -1.89
N TYR A 24 -4.54 4.67 -2.35
CA TYR A 24 -5.02 5.24 -3.61
C TYR A 24 -3.84 5.38 -4.57
N LEU A 25 -3.87 4.60 -5.65
CA LEU A 25 -2.74 4.47 -6.57
C LEU A 25 -3.17 4.79 -7.99
N ASP A 26 -2.30 5.46 -8.74
CA ASP A 26 -2.37 5.51 -10.19
C ASP A 26 -1.29 4.59 -10.77
N SER A 27 -1.65 3.78 -11.76
CA SER A 27 -0.76 2.82 -12.41
C SER A 27 -0.82 2.97 -13.92
N ASN A 28 0.33 2.96 -14.58
CA ASN A 28 0.39 2.84 -16.05
C ASN A 28 0.50 1.38 -16.53
N VAL A 29 0.45 0.40 -15.61
CA VAL A 29 0.60 -1.03 -15.91
C VAL A 29 -0.44 -1.89 -15.19
N ASN A 30 -0.70 -3.08 -15.73
CA ASN A 30 -1.36 -4.14 -14.99
C ASN A 30 -0.32 -4.91 -14.18
N ALA A 31 -0.46 -4.94 -12.86
CA ALA A 31 0.53 -5.55 -11.97
C ALA A 31 -0.13 -6.26 -10.78
N LYS A 32 0.58 -7.20 -10.15
CA LYS A 32 0.09 -7.90 -8.97
C LYS A 32 0.71 -7.32 -7.71
N ILE A 33 -0.09 -7.06 -6.70
CA ILE A 33 0.37 -6.71 -5.36
C ILE A 33 0.60 -8.02 -4.61
N ILE A 34 1.84 -8.25 -4.17
CA ILE A 34 2.25 -9.50 -3.53
C ILE A 34 2.54 -9.33 -2.03
N GLY A 35 2.58 -8.10 -1.54
CA GLY A 35 2.74 -7.82 -0.12
C GLY A 35 2.61 -6.33 0.19
N VAL A 36 2.24 -6.03 1.42
CA VAL A 36 2.27 -4.68 1.98
C VAL A 36 2.85 -4.75 3.38
N VAL A 37 3.81 -3.87 3.64
CA VAL A 37 4.51 -3.75 4.92
C VAL A 37 4.36 -2.33 5.42
N VAL A 38 4.00 -2.17 6.70
CA VAL A 38 3.98 -0.85 7.36
C VAL A 38 5.19 -0.76 8.28
N ASP A 39 5.98 0.31 8.12
CA ASP A 39 7.22 0.59 8.85
C ASP A 39 7.02 0.59 10.39
N LYS A 40 8.12 0.41 11.11
CA LYS A 40 8.29 0.24 12.57
C LYS A 40 7.77 -1.05 13.18
N THR A 41 7.08 -1.90 12.42
CA THR A 41 6.38 -3.06 12.99
C THR A 41 6.56 -4.38 12.25
N ASN A 42 7.30 -4.42 11.12
CA ASN A 42 7.43 -5.60 10.26
C ASN A 42 6.07 -6.25 9.94
N LEU A 43 5.04 -5.41 9.86
CA LEU A 43 3.67 -5.87 9.81
C LEU A 43 3.33 -6.29 8.39
N VAL A 44 2.98 -7.56 8.20
CA VAL A 44 2.60 -8.10 6.89
C VAL A 44 1.08 -8.08 6.78
N ALA A 45 0.57 -7.47 5.72
CA ALA A 45 -0.85 -7.55 5.39
C ALA A 45 -1.36 -8.99 5.34
N VAL A 46 -2.54 -9.24 5.92
CA VAL A 46 -3.22 -10.55 5.86
C VAL A 46 -4.01 -10.68 4.57
N ASN A 47 -4.64 -9.59 4.16
CA ASN A 47 -5.44 -9.56 2.96
C ASN A 47 -5.25 -8.24 2.21
N ILE A 48 -5.22 -8.31 0.88
CA ILE A 48 -5.10 -7.17 -0.03
C ILE A 48 -6.20 -7.33 -1.08
N THR A 49 -7.11 -6.36 -1.16
CA THR A 49 -8.28 -6.44 -2.04
C THR A 49 -8.52 -5.10 -2.75
N PRO A 50 -8.50 -5.08 -4.10
CA PRO A 50 -7.97 -6.13 -4.97
C PRO A 50 -6.45 -6.31 -4.78
N ASN A 51 -5.92 -7.49 -5.07
CA ASN A 51 -4.46 -7.74 -5.08
C ASN A 51 -3.83 -7.53 -6.47
N TYR A 52 -4.54 -6.85 -7.36
CA TYR A 52 -4.09 -6.50 -8.69
C TYR A 52 -4.34 -5.02 -8.94
N LEU A 53 -3.45 -4.40 -9.70
CA LEU A 53 -3.56 -3.05 -10.22
C LEU A 53 -3.97 -3.14 -11.68
N THR A 54 -4.91 -2.30 -12.08
CA THR A 54 -5.23 -2.04 -13.48
C THR A 54 -4.65 -0.69 -13.91
N VAL A 55 -4.51 -0.47 -15.22
CA VAL A 55 -4.14 0.86 -15.74
C VAL A 55 -5.17 1.91 -15.27
N GLY A 56 -4.66 3.04 -14.77
CA GLY A 56 -5.43 4.14 -14.20
C GLY A 56 -5.52 4.12 -12.68
N GLN A 57 -6.61 4.67 -12.15
CA GLN A 57 -6.82 4.83 -10.72
C GLN A 57 -7.29 3.53 -10.06
N ASN A 58 -6.67 3.18 -8.94
CA ASN A 58 -6.94 2.00 -8.15
C ASN A 58 -7.16 2.38 -6.68
N ILE A 59 -8.13 1.75 -6.04
CA ILE A 59 -8.35 1.82 -4.59
C ILE A 59 -8.07 0.43 -4.03
N ILE A 60 -7.02 0.32 -3.22
CA ILE A 60 -6.59 -0.93 -2.61
C ILE A 60 -6.93 -0.87 -1.12
N THR A 61 -7.68 -1.87 -0.66
CA THR A 61 -7.93 -2.08 0.77
C THR A 61 -7.01 -3.19 1.26
N VAL A 62 -6.32 -2.90 2.35
CA VAL A 62 -5.40 -3.84 3.00
C VAL A 62 -5.93 -4.10 4.40
N THR A 63 -6.10 -5.37 4.78
CA THR A 63 -6.41 -5.76 6.15
C THR A 63 -5.13 -6.21 6.82
N LEU A 64 -4.82 -5.58 7.95
CA LEU A 64 -3.63 -5.87 8.76
C LEU A 64 -3.96 -6.99 9.76
N ASN A 65 -2.98 -7.86 10.07
CA ASN A 65 -3.14 -8.93 11.07
C ASN A 65 -3.37 -8.36 12.47
N THR A 66 -2.64 -7.31 12.78
CA THR A 66 -2.73 -6.54 14.01
C THR A 66 -2.56 -5.07 13.65
N LEU A 67 -3.08 -4.17 14.49
CA LEU A 67 -2.69 -2.77 14.36
C LEU A 67 -1.21 -2.62 14.71
N PRO A 68 -0.44 -1.83 13.96
CA PRO A 68 0.89 -1.44 14.39
C PRO A 68 0.86 -0.90 15.83
N GLN A 69 1.81 -1.30 16.66
CA GLN A 69 1.93 -0.72 17.99
C GLN A 69 2.45 0.71 17.89
N GLY A 70 2.01 1.58 18.80
CA GLY A 70 2.44 2.98 18.83
C GLY A 70 1.86 3.85 17.72
N LEU A 71 0.74 3.42 17.09
CA LEU A 71 -0.02 4.30 16.21
C LEU A 71 -0.57 5.49 17.01
N THR A 72 0.03 6.66 16.81
CA THR A 72 -0.48 7.92 17.34
C THR A 72 -1.33 8.62 16.28
N PRO A 73 -2.55 9.07 16.62
CA PRO A 73 -3.33 9.96 15.76
C PRO A 73 -2.58 11.25 15.45
N ASN A 74 -2.94 11.90 14.34
CA ASN A 74 -2.54 13.27 13.98
C ASN A 74 -1.04 13.49 13.66
N ASN A 75 -0.73 13.57 12.36
CA ASN A 75 0.50 14.09 11.75
C ASN A 75 1.78 13.22 11.82
N VAL A 76 1.73 12.00 12.37
CA VAL A 76 2.82 11.04 12.16
C VAL A 76 2.60 10.29 10.84
N ILE A 77 3.53 10.46 9.91
CA ILE A 77 3.57 9.72 8.65
C ILE A 77 4.33 8.41 8.90
N TYR A 78 3.64 7.29 8.76
CA TYR A 78 4.22 5.96 8.65
C TYR A 78 4.61 5.71 7.20
N GLN A 79 5.66 4.92 6.97
CA GLN A 79 6.01 4.47 5.63
C GLN A 79 5.35 3.12 5.36
N THR A 80 4.54 3.05 4.31
CA THR A 80 4.01 1.78 3.82
C THR A 80 4.79 1.36 2.58
N ILE A 81 5.44 0.22 2.64
CA ILE A 81 6.14 -0.40 1.52
C ILE A 81 5.16 -1.38 0.87
N MET A 82 4.78 -1.11 -0.38
CA MET A 82 4.00 -2.05 -1.18
C MET A 82 4.94 -2.78 -2.14
N ILE A 83 4.84 -4.10 -2.15
CA ILE A 83 5.65 -5.00 -2.98
C ILE A 83 4.80 -5.43 -4.19
N ILE A 84 5.28 -5.13 -5.38
CA ILE A 84 4.56 -5.30 -6.63
C ILE A 84 5.36 -6.20 -7.57
N GLN A 85 4.67 -7.11 -8.25
CA GLN A 85 5.20 -7.97 -9.28
C GLN A 85 4.65 -7.57 -10.65
N TYR A 86 5.55 -7.32 -11.59
CA TYR A 86 5.28 -6.98 -12.99
C TYR A 86 6.30 -7.66 -13.89
N ASN A 87 5.87 -8.37 -14.95
CA ASN A 87 6.75 -9.07 -15.88
C ASN A 87 7.86 -9.91 -15.20
N ASN A 88 7.49 -10.68 -14.17
CA ASN A 88 8.39 -11.51 -13.35
C ASN A 88 9.49 -10.73 -12.59
N GLN A 89 9.38 -9.41 -12.52
CA GLN A 89 10.23 -8.57 -11.69
C GLN A 89 9.45 -8.05 -10.50
N THR A 90 10.13 -7.93 -9.36
CA THR A 90 9.59 -7.36 -8.14
C THR A 90 10.17 -5.97 -7.92
N PHE A 91 9.32 -5.01 -7.59
CA PHE A 91 9.73 -3.69 -7.15
C PHE A 91 8.86 -3.23 -5.99
N THR A 92 9.33 -2.20 -5.30
CA THR A 92 8.64 -1.63 -4.15
C THR A 92 8.27 -0.19 -4.42
N ILE A 93 7.10 0.22 -3.94
CA ILE A 93 6.75 1.63 -3.82
C ILE A 93 6.61 1.98 -2.34
N THR A 94 6.97 3.20 -1.99
CA THR A 94 6.79 3.74 -0.65
C THR A 94 5.62 4.71 -0.65
N ILE A 95 4.68 4.51 0.26
CA ILE A 95 3.45 5.28 0.38
C ILE A 95 3.43 5.92 1.77
N PRO A 96 3.44 7.25 1.89
CA PRO A 96 3.22 7.89 3.18
C PRO A 96 1.83 7.51 3.68
N THR A 97 1.70 7.18 4.97
CA THR A 97 0.45 6.66 5.53
C THR A 97 0.18 7.30 6.88
N TYR A 98 -1.08 7.65 7.15
CA TYR A 98 -1.52 8.19 8.43
C TYR A 98 -2.40 7.20 9.17
N TYR A 99 -2.43 7.35 10.49
CA TYR A 99 -3.39 6.65 11.34
C TYR A 99 -4.53 7.59 11.74
N ILE A 100 -5.76 7.13 11.53
CA ILE A 100 -6.99 7.78 11.98
C ILE A 100 -7.70 6.78 12.92
N PRO A 101 -7.84 7.10 14.21
CA PRO A 101 -8.52 6.23 15.17
C PRO A 101 -10.03 6.12 14.89
#